data_AF-A0A379SF49-F1
#
_entry.id   AF-A0A379SF49-F1
#
_cell.length_a   1.000
_cell.length_b   1.000
_cell.length_c   1.000
_cell.angle_alpha   90.00
_cell.angle_beta   90.00
_cell.angle_gamma   90.00
#
_symmetry.space_group_name_H-M   'P 1'
#
loop_
_entity.id
_entity.type
_entity.pdbx_description
1 polymer ?
#
loop_
_entity_poly.entity_id
_entity_poly.type
_entity_poly.pdbx_seq_one_letter_code
_entity_poly.pdbx_strand_id
1 'polypeptide(L)'
;MFLDHTHSIGTVLETAAQAMLNDLDAQTLREAVIRPTIIPGVDVIPASIDDGFVASQWESLVQEHLPGFKPSEVLRKTIIDRVAGDYDFVFIDTGPHLDPFLLNGTGGK
;
A
#
# COMPACT_ATOMS: atom_id res chain seq x y z
N MET A 1 -15.86 2.53 -11.66
CA MET A 1 -15.08 1.33 -11.29
C MET A 1 -13.96 1.22 -12.31
N PHE A 2 -12.74 1.57 -11.89
CA PHE A 2 -11.58 1.80 -12.77
C PHE A 2 -10.69 0.56 -12.97
N LEU A 3 -11.17 -0.60 -12.50
CA LEU A 3 -10.36 -1.80 -12.36
C LEU A 3 -10.37 -2.61 -13.66
N ASP A 4 -9.17 -2.94 -14.15
CA ASP A 4 -8.98 -3.91 -15.21
C ASP A 4 -9.12 -5.33 -14.62
N HIS A 5 -10.08 -6.08 -15.13
CA HIS A 5 -10.33 -7.48 -14.76
C HIS A 5 -9.13 -8.42 -14.95
N THR A 6 -8.15 -8.07 -15.80
CA THR A 6 -6.93 -8.86 -15.99
C THR A 6 -6.06 -8.90 -14.72
N HIS A 7 -6.18 -7.90 -13.86
CA HIS A 7 -5.52 -7.83 -12.55
C HIS A 7 -6.41 -8.34 -11.40
N SER A 8 -7.60 -8.87 -11.71
CA SER A 8 -8.58 -9.34 -10.72
C SER A 8 -8.56 -10.87 -10.51
N ILE A 9 -7.54 -11.57 -11.01
CA ILE A 9 -7.38 -13.03 -10.87
C ILE A 9 -5.97 -13.34 -10.37
N GLY A 10 -5.82 -13.67 -9.08
CA GLY A 10 -4.60 -14.26 -8.52
C GLY A 10 -4.10 -13.64 -7.21
N THR A 11 -3.18 -14.34 -6.56
CA THR A 11 -2.34 -13.82 -5.48
C THR A 11 -1.41 -12.76 -6.09
N VAL A 12 -1.79 -11.48 -5.97
CA VAL A 12 -0.90 -10.37 -6.34
C VAL A 12 0.17 -10.25 -5.26
N LEU A 13 1.44 -10.30 -5.64
CA LEU A 13 2.56 -10.19 -4.70
C LEU A 13 2.95 -8.73 -4.47
N GLU A 14 2.77 -7.88 -5.47
CA GLU A 14 3.10 -6.46 -5.43
C GLU A 14 1.94 -5.61 -4.88
N THR A 15 1.44 -5.97 -3.69
CA THR A 15 0.34 -5.24 -3.03
C THR A 15 0.83 -4.03 -2.25
N ALA A 16 -0.09 -3.14 -1.89
CA ALA A 16 0.19 -2.02 -0.99
C ALA A 16 0.77 -2.50 0.35
N ALA A 17 0.20 -3.55 0.96
CA ALA A 17 0.67 -4.05 2.25
C ALA A 17 2.09 -4.63 2.18
N GLN A 18 2.41 -5.35 1.10
CA GLN A 18 3.75 -5.87 0.87
C GLN A 18 4.76 -4.76 0.57
N ALA A 19 4.38 -3.78 -0.26
CA ALA A 19 5.23 -2.62 -0.55
C ALA A 19 5.52 -1.81 0.72
N MET A 20 4.52 -1.68 1.61
CA MET A 20 4.67 -1.01 2.89
C MET A 20 5.73 -1.65 3.78
N LEU A 21 5.76 -3.00 3.87
CA LEU A 21 6.70 -3.75 4.71
C LEU A 21 8.11 -3.87 4.10
N ASN A 22 8.22 -3.87 2.77
CA ASN A 22 9.49 -4.01 2.07
C ASN A 22 10.31 -2.71 1.94
N ASP A 23 9.76 -1.57 2.37
CA ASP A 23 10.43 -0.26 2.37
C ASP A 23 11.13 0.10 1.04
N LEU A 24 10.42 -0.11 -0.08
CA LEU A 24 10.96 0.02 -1.45
C LEU A 24 11.22 1.47 -1.86
N ASP A 25 12.34 1.74 -2.53
CA ASP A 25 12.66 3.09 -3.01
C ASP A 25 11.65 3.61 -4.07
N ALA A 26 11.67 4.92 -4.31
CA ALA A 26 10.72 5.57 -5.22
C ALA A 26 10.78 5.00 -6.65
N GLN A 27 11.97 4.61 -7.13
CA GLN A 27 12.12 4.02 -8.45
C GLN A 27 11.44 2.65 -8.53
N THR A 28 11.71 1.79 -7.54
CA THR A 28 11.13 0.45 -7.44
C THR A 28 9.61 0.52 -7.27
N LEU A 29 9.09 1.48 -6.49
CA LEU A 29 7.64 1.69 -6.39
C LEU A 29 7.02 1.98 -7.76
N ARG A 30 7.61 2.87 -8.57
CA ARG A 30 7.10 3.22 -9.91
C ARG A 30 7.16 2.07 -10.89
N GLU A 31 8.27 1.35 -10.91
CA GLU A 31 8.53 0.32 -11.92
C GLU A 31 7.85 -1.01 -11.56
N ALA A 32 7.81 -1.36 -10.27
CA ALA A 32 7.47 -2.70 -9.81
C ALA A 32 6.17 -2.79 -9.01
N VAL A 33 5.64 -1.71 -8.44
CA VAL A 33 4.43 -1.78 -7.58
C VAL A 33 3.24 -1.03 -8.16
N ILE A 34 3.47 0.20 -8.61
CA ILE A 34 2.44 1.05 -9.19
C ILE A 34 2.06 0.49 -10.57
N ARG A 35 0.76 0.40 -10.84
CA ARG A 35 0.21 -0.12 -12.09
C ARG A 35 -0.66 0.93 -12.77
N PRO A 36 -0.51 1.14 -14.09
CA PRO A 36 -1.39 2.03 -14.82
C PRO A 36 -2.80 1.44 -14.86
N THR A 37 -3.81 2.31 -14.77
CA THR A 37 -5.19 1.92 -15.07
C THR A 37 -5.50 2.16 -16.56
N ILE A 38 -6.74 1.87 -16.97
CA ILE A 38 -7.22 2.21 -18.31
C ILE A 38 -7.35 3.74 -18.54
N ILE A 39 -7.30 4.54 -17.48
CA ILE A 39 -7.38 6.01 -17.57
C ILE A 39 -5.96 6.59 -17.48
N PRO A 40 -5.48 7.29 -18.52
CA PRO A 40 -4.19 7.96 -18.47
C PRO A 40 -4.11 8.95 -17.30
N GLY A 41 -2.98 8.93 -16.58
CA GLY A 41 -2.76 9.77 -15.41
C GLY A 41 -3.42 9.27 -14.13
N VAL A 42 -4.05 8.08 -14.16
CA VAL A 42 -4.54 7.39 -12.96
C VAL A 42 -3.86 6.04 -12.85
N ASP A 43 -3.10 5.89 -11.78
CA ASP A 43 -2.43 4.64 -11.42
C ASP A 43 -3.05 4.04 -10.15
N VAL A 44 -2.75 2.77 -9.91
CA VAL A 44 -3.23 2.01 -8.76
C VAL A 44 -2.10 1.18 -8.17
N ILE A 45 -2.06 1.10 -6.84
CA ILE A 45 -1.33 0.05 -6.14
C ILE A 45 -2.38 -1.00 -5.74
N PRO A 46 -2.29 -2.25 -6.24
CA PRO A 46 -3.31 -3.26 -5.99
C PRO A 46 -3.29 -3.75 -4.54
N ALA A 47 -4.40 -4.36 -4.13
CA ALA A 47 -4.53 -5.13 -2.89
C ALA A 47 -4.83 -6.60 -3.20
N SER A 48 -4.62 -7.48 -2.23
CA SER A 48 -4.93 -8.91 -2.30
C SER A 48 -5.76 -9.35 -1.11
N ILE A 49 -6.47 -10.47 -1.24
CA ILE A 49 -7.13 -11.15 -0.11
C ILE A 49 -6.10 -11.53 0.97
N ASP A 50 -4.89 -11.87 0.55
CA ASP A 50 -3.81 -12.26 1.45
C ASP A 50 -3.35 -11.13 2.38
N ASP A 51 -3.62 -9.86 2.01
CA ASP A 51 -3.29 -8.70 2.84
C ASP A 51 -4.07 -8.72 4.17
N GLY A 52 -5.20 -9.45 4.24
CA GLY A 52 -5.90 -9.68 5.51
C GLY A 52 -5.06 -10.45 6.53
N PHE A 53 -4.24 -11.41 6.09
CA PHE A 53 -3.30 -12.11 6.98
C PHE A 53 -2.17 -11.18 7.42
N VAL A 54 -1.69 -10.33 6.52
CA VAL A 54 -0.68 -9.30 6.83
C VAL A 54 -1.21 -8.33 7.89
N ALA A 55 -2.43 -7.83 7.73
CA ALA A 55 -3.08 -6.97 8.73
C ALA A 55 -3.19 -7.64 10.10
N SER A 56 -3.51 -8.93 10.15
CA SER A 56 -3.63 -9.68 11.42
C SER A 56 -2.33 -9.81 12.20
N GLN A 57 -1.17 -9.67 11.53
CA GLN A 57 0.17 -9.79 12.10
C GLN A 57 0.97 -8.48 12.01
N TRP A 58 0.27 -7.36 11.78
CA TRP A 58 0.88 -6.10 11.39
C TRP A 58 1.95 -5.61 12.37
N GLU A 59 1.64 -5.60 13.67
CA GLU A 59 2.59 -5.11 14.68
C GLU A 59 3.89 -5.92 14.71
N SER A 60 3.80 -7.26 14.67
CA SER A 60 4.98 -8.12 14.64
C SER A 60 5.79 -7.93 13.37
N LEU A 61 5.13 -7.84 12.20
CA LEU A 61 5.80 -7.66 10.91
C LEU A 61 6.50 -6.29 10.83
N VAL A 62 5.87 -5.22 11.34
CA VAL A 62 6.51 -3.90 11.41
C VAL A 62 7.72 -3.92 12.35
N GLN A 63 7.63 -4.58 13.49
CA GLN A 63 8.78 -4.69 14.40
C GLN A 63 9.95 -5.47 13.79
N GLU A 64 9.66 -6.52 13.01
CA GLU A 64 10.66 -7.35 12.35
C GLU A 64 11.31 -6.63 11.15
N HIS A 65 10.50 -6.09 10.23
CA HIS A 65 10.97 -5.56 8.95
C HIS A 65 11.29 -4.07 8.98
N LEU A 66 10.66 -3.30 9.88
CA LEU A 66 10.76 -1.84 9.94
C LEU A 66 11.08 -1.37 11.38
N PRO A 67 12.21 -1.81 11.97
CA PRO A 67 12.53 -1.48 13.35
C PRO A 67 12.60 0.05 13.56
N GLY A 68 11.80 0.55 14.52
CA GLY A 68 11.71 1.97 14.85
C GLY A 68 10.56 2.73 14.16
N PHE A 69 9.84 2.09 13.24
CA PHE A 69 8.62 2.67 12.68
C PHE A 69 7.44 2.48 13.64
N LYS A 70 6.56 3.47 13.70
CA LYS A 70 5.24 3.27 14.32
C LYS A 70 4.34 2.55 13.30
N PRO A 71 3.59 1.51 13.71
CA PRO A 71 2.74 0.76 12.79
C PRO A 71 1.74 1.60 12.01
N SER A 72 1.26 2.73 12.57
CA SER A 72 0.31 3.65 11.92
C SER A 72 0.93 4.70 10.99
N GLU A 73 2.26 4.80 10.95
CA GLU A 73 2.98 5.78 10.11
C GLU A 73 3.62 5.13 8.87
N VAL A 74 3.49 3.80 8.73
CA VAL A 74 4.19 3.04 7.69
C VAL A 74 3.77 3.51 6.30
N LEU A 75 2.46 3.56 6.00
CA LEU A 75 1.95 3.98 4.69
C LEU A 75 2.50 5.34 4.26
N ARG A 76 2.53 6.29 5.22
CA ARG A 76 3.02 7.64 4.96
C ARG A 76 4.50 7.61 4.57
N LYS A 77 5.33 6.96 5.37
CA LYS A 77 6.79 6.99 5.25
C LYS A 77 7.34 6.13 4.12
N THR A 78 6.72 4.98 3.86
CA THR A 78 7.25 3.98 2.93
C THR A 78 6.63 4.09 1.54
N ILE A 79 5.46 4.71 1.39
CA ILE A 79 4.82 4.92 0.08
C ILE A 79 4.61 6.40 -0.20
N ILE A 80 3.73 7.08 0.56
CA ILE A 80 3.23 8.42 0.18
C ILE A 80 4.37 9.44 0.06
N ASP A 81 5.29 9.49 1.03
CA ASP A 81 6.43 10.42 1.00
C ASP A 81 7.38 10.14 -0.18
N ARG A 82 7.49 8.88 -0.62
CA ARG A 82 8.38 8.47 -1.72
C ARG A 82 7.84 8.84 -3.09
N VAL A 83 6.52 8.96 -3.22
CA VAL A 83 5.84 9.31 -4.48
C VAL A 83 5.26 10.72 -4.47
N ALA A 84 5.54 11.52 -3.43
CA ALA A 84 4.97 12.85 -3.25
C ALA A 84 5.31 13.84 -4.37
N GLY A 85 6.39 13.60 -5.12
CA GLY A 85 6.76 14.39 -6.30
C GLY A 85 6.11 13.92 -7.61
N ASP A 86 5.44 12.77 -7.60
CA ASP A 86 4.94 12.11 -8.81
C ASP A 86 3.42 12.25 -8.98
N TYR A 87 2.68 12.52 -7.88
CA TYR A 87 1.22 12.61 -7.87
C TYR A 87 0.72 13.89 -7.20
N ASP A 88 -0.23 14.56 -7.84
CA ASP A 88 -0.96 15.69 -7.24
C ASP A 88 -1.92 15.23 -6.12
N PHE A 89 -2.53 14.05 -6.30
CA PHE A 89 -3.50 13.47 -5.38
C PHE A 89 -3.22 11.98 -5.15
N VAL A 90 -3.32 11.56 -3.89
CA VAL A 90 -3.27 10.14 -3.50
C VAL A 90 -4.56 9.83 -2.75
N PHE A 91 -5.36 8.90 -3.30
CA PHE A 91 -6.55 8.38 -2.64
C PHE A 91 -6.21 7.09 -1.92
N ILE A 92 -6.79 6.90 -0.72
CA ILE A 92 -6.57 5.73 0.12
C ILE A 92 -7.92 5.01 0.22
N ASP A 93 -7.96 3.75 -0.21
CA ASP A 93 -9.12 2.88 -0.11
C ASP A 93 -8.83 1.73 0.87
N THR A 94 -9.59 1.63 1.94
CA THR A 94 -9.44 0.61 2.99
C THR A 94 -10.79 0.03 3.36
N GLY A 95 -10.81 -1.21 3.84
CA GLY A 95 -12.00 -1.78 4.44
C GLY A 95 -12.53 -0.95 5.63
N PRO A 96 -13.82 -1.07 5.99
CA PRO A 96 -14.44 -0.29 7.07
C PRO A 96 -14.06 -0.83 8.48
N HIS A 97 -13.14 -1.77 8.56
CA HIS A 97 -12.71 -2.39 9.81
C HIS A 97 -11.73 -1.46 10.52
N LEU A 98 -11.85 -1.34 11.85
CA LEU A 98 -10.87 -0.62 12.64
C LEU A 98 -9.60 -1.46 12.82
N ASP A 99 -8.85 -1.58 11.73
CA ASP A 99 -7.65 -2.41 11.58
C ASP A 99 -6.41 -1.55 11.28
N PRO A 100 -5.21 -2.16 11.20
CA PRO A 100 -3.99 -1.39 10.97
C PRO A 100 -3.96 -0.64 9.64
N PHE A 101 -4.66 -1.10 8.60
CA PHE A 101 -4.69 -0.41 7.30
C PHE A 101 -5.54 0.84 7.38
N LEU A 102 -6.71 0.77 8.04
CA LEU A 102 -7.50 1.97 8.29
C LEU A 102 -6.71 3.00 9.12
N LEU A 103 -6.00 2.55 10.17
CA LEU A 103 -5.19 3.42 11.01
C LEU A 103 -4.02 4.07 10.24
N ASN A 104 -3.40 3.35 9.31
CA ASN A 104 -2.40 3.93 8.41
C ASN A 104 -3.01 4.98 7.48
N GLY A 105 -4.21 4.73 6.97
CA GLY A 105 -4.94 5.65 6.11
C GLY A 105 -5.29 6.97 6.79
N THR A 106 -5.63 6.93 8.08
CA THR A 106 -6.00 8.11 8.87
C THR A 106 -4.83 8.76 9.62
N GLY A 107 -3.65 8.14 9.60
CA GLY A 107 -2.45 8.61 10.32
C GLY A 107 -2.48 8.35 11.83
N GLY A 108 -3.27 7.37 12.29
CA GLY A 108 -3.25 6.85 13.65
C GLY A 108 -3.69 7.83 14.75
N LYS A 109 -4.63 8.74 14.45
CA LYS A 109 -5.26 9.60 15.45
C LYS A 109 -6.47 8.94 16.12
#